data_AF-A0A9W8N481-F1
#
_entry.id   AF-A0A9W8N481-F1
#
_cell.length_a   1.000
_cell.length_b   1.000
_cell.length_c   1.000
_cell.angle_alpha   90.00
_cell.angle_beta   90.00
_cell.angle_gamma   90.00
#
_symmetry.space_group_name_H-M   'P 1'
#
loop_
_entity.id
_entity.type
_entity.pdbx_description
1 polymer ?
#
loop_
_entity_poly.entity_id
_entity_poly.type
_entity_poly.pdbx_seq_one_letter_code
_entity_poly.pdbx_strand_id
1 'polypeptide(L)'
;MRRCLAITVAIATTQAAAVFDIDSNPNTVGICYSVWHSLGYDNGAPPDISEIETGNGDFAPYPSWHWWGRPDGGYYAGGDASVLSRHFSQISGAGIDFVVIDATNLDGYGGYATGLFTEPADALLAEMQVQAAAGNPTSVNVPKDIQDQAADMTS
;
A
#
# COMPACT_ATOMS: atom_id res chain seq x y z
N MET A 1 -7.61 -50.77 28.62
CA MET A 1 -8.31 -49.50 28.31
C MET A 1 -7.59 -48.85 27.13
N ARG A 2 -8.19 -48.87 25.92
CA ARG A 2 -7.60 -48.25 24.72
C ARG A 2 -8.11 -46.82 24.61
N ARG A 3 -7.23 -45.82 24.72
CA ARG A 3 -7.56 -44.42 24.44
C ARG A 3 -7.43 -44.20 22.93
N CYS A 4 -8.54 -43.92 22.27
CA CYS A 4 -8.56 -43.49 20.87
C CYS A 4 -8.21 -41.99 20.84
N LEU A 5 -7.09 -41.64 20.20
CA LEU A 5 -6.70 -40.26 19.95
C LEU A 5 -7.35 -39.84 18.62
N ALA A 6 -8.33 -38.94 18.66
CA ALA A 6 -8.91 -38.35 17.45
C ALA A 6 -7.97 -37.23 16.97
N ILE A 7 -7.34 -37.43 15.82
CA ILE A 7 -6.57 -36.39 15.13
C ILE A 7 -7.55 -35.57 14.31
N THR A 8 -7.82 -34.34 14.73
CA THR A 8 -8.57 -33.37 13.94
C THR A 8 -7.62 -32.76 12.90
N VAL A 9 -7.83 -33.07 11.63
CA VAL A 9 -7.15 -32.41 10.51
C VAL A 9 -7.95 -31.16 10.18
N ALA A 10 -7.39 -29.97 10.44
CA ALA A 10 -7.94 -28.73 9.92
C ALA A 10 -7.64 -28.68 8.42
N ILE A 11 -8.68 -28.80 7.59
CA ILE A 11 -8.58 -28.61 6.15
C ILE A 11 -8.65 -27.11 5.91
N ALA A 12 -7.50 -26.47 5.67
CA ALA A 12 -7.47 -25.12 5.14
C ALA A 12 -7.95 -25.19 3.68
N THR A 13 -9.17 -24.70 3.41
CA THR A 13 -9.63 -24.48 2.05
C THR A 13 -8.88 -23.30 1.46
N THR A 14 -8.04 -23.57 0.46
CA THR A 14 -7.52 -22.53 -0.43
C THR A 14 -8.69 -21.96 -1.22
N GLN A 15 -9.21 -20.80 -0.77
CA GLN A 15 -10.11 -19.99 -1.58
C GLN A 15 -9.27 -19.47 -2.75
N ALA A 16 -9.57 -19.91 -3.97
CA ALA A 16 -9.05 -19.24 -5.15
C ALA A 16 -9.50 -17.78 -5.08
N ALA A 17 -8.55 -16.83 -5.06
CA ALA A 17 -8.85 -15.43 -5.22
C ALA A 17 -9.71 -15.32 -6.49
N ALA A 18 -10.93 -14.80 -6.37
CA ALA A 18 -11.71 -14.51 -7.56
C ALA A 18 -10.90 -13.52 -8.42
N VAL A 19 -11.06 -13.47 -9.73
CA VAL A 19 -10.45 -12.34 -10.46
C VAL A 19 -11.41 -11.18 -10.28
N PHE A 20 -10.94 -10.03 -9.78
CA PHE A 20 -11.76 -8.83 -9.80
C PHE A 20 -11.90 -8.39 -11.25
N ASP A 21 -13.13 -8.42 -11.76
CA ASP A 21 -13.45 -8.04 -13.12
C ASP A 21 -14.19 -6.70 -13.09
N ILE A 22 -13.49 -5.66 -13.53
CA ILE A 22 -14.03 -4.29 -13.53
C ILE A 22 -15.24 -4.15 -14.46
N ASP A 23 -15.32 -4.95 -15.54
CA ASP A 23 -16.42 -4.88 -16.51
C ASP A 23 -17.73 -5.41 -15.91
N SER A 24 -17.65 -6.38 -14.98
CA SER A 24 -18.81 -6.90 -14.26
C SER A 24 -19.16 -6.11 -12.99
N ASN A 25 -18.34 -5.11 -12.61
CA ASN A 25 -18.54 -4.29 -11.41
C ASN A 25 -18.54 -2.79 -11.75
N PRO A 26 -19.58 -2.27 -12.44
CA PRO A 26 -19.59 -0.91 -12.99
C PRO A 26 -19.66 0.22 -11.93
N ASN A 27 -19.92 -0.12 -10.66
CA ASN A 27 -19.99 0.84 -9.56
C ASN A 27 -18.72 0.87 -8.70
N THR A 28 -17.66 0.21 -9.16
CA THR A 28 -16.40 0.12 -8.43
C THR A 28 -15.71 1.47 -8.35
N VAL A 29 -15.20 1.82 -7.16
CA VAL A 29 -14.44 3.03 -6.90
C VAL A 29 -13.00 2.69 -6.58
N GLY A 30 -12.06 3.26 -7.36
CA GLY A 30 -10.62 3.14 -7.12
C GLY A 30 -10.00 4.40 -6.51
N ILE A 31 -8.86 4.26 -5.85
CA ILE A 31 -8.03 5.37 -5.38
C ILE A 31 -6.59 5.26 -5.89
N CYS A 32 -6.00 6.37 -6.31
CA CYS A 32 -4.56 6.46 -6.57
C CYS A 32 -3.82 6.57 -5.23
N TYR A 33 -2.84 5.69 -5.01
CA TYR A 33 -2.08 5.63 -3.77
C TYR A 33 -0.58 5.74 -4.05
N SER A 34 0.07 6.67 -3.35
CA SER A 34 1.51 6.90 -3.46
C SER A 34 2.24 6.21 -2.31
N VAL A 35 3.31 5.46 -2.62
CA VAL A 35 4.15 4.77 -1.64
C VAL A 35 5.48 5.49 -1.37
N TRP A 36 5.76 6.55 -2.10
CA TRP A 36 7.07 7.21 -2.20
C TRP A 36 7.42 8.13 -1.02
N HIS A 37 6.65 8.11 0.06
CA HIS A 37 6.73 9.07 1.17
C HIS A 37 8.11 9.07 1.88
N SER A 38 8.88 7.99 1.77
CA SER A 38 10.25 7.93 2.26
C SER A 38 11.19 8.95 1.59
N LEU A 39 10.89 9.40 0.36
CA LEU A 39 11.66 10.45 -0.33
C LEU A 39 11.53 11.82 0.35
N GLY A 40 10.36 12.10 0.91
CA GLY A 40 10.07 13.31 1.66
C GLY A 40 10.18 13.12 3.18
N TYR A 41 10.67 11.97 3.65
CA TYR A 41 10.79 11.71 5.09
C TYR A 41 12.26 11.85 5.51
N ASP A 42 12.67 13.07 5.84
CA ASP A 42 13.99 13.34 6.42
C ASP A 42 13.86 13.83 7.87
N ASN A 43 14.29 12.97 8.79
CA ASN A 43 14.61 13.29 10.19
C ASN A 43 13.55 14.10 10.99
N GLY A 44 12.26 13.98 10.63
CA GLY A 44 11.12 14.47 11.42
C GLY A 44 10.59 15.87 11.14
N ALA A 45 11.22 16.65 10.23
CA ALA A 45 10.74 17.98 9.84
C ALA A 45 10.95 18.27 8.35
N PRO A 46 10.26 17.54 7.46
CA PRO A 46 10.41 17.74 6.03
C PRO A 46 9.77 19.06 5.55
N PRO A 47 10.20 19.58 4.39
CA PRO A 47 9.56 20.73 3.76
C PRO A 47 8.08 20.47 3.51
N ASP A 48 7.23 21.38 3.96
CA ASP A 48 5.77 21.29 3.86
C ASP A 48 5.22 22.51 3.14
N ILE A 49 4.58 22.30 1.98
CA ILE A 49 4.06 23.35 1.12
C ILE A 49 2.98 24.16 1.87
N SER A 50 2.11 23.53 2.64
CA SER A 50 1.06 24.23 3.37
C SER A 50 1.63 25.21 4.41
N GLU A 51 2.76 24.87 5.05
CA GLU A 51 3.47 25.76 5.97
C GLU A 51 4.24 26.85 5.21
N ILE A 52 4.92 26.50 4.11
CA ILE A 52 5.64 27.46 3.27
C ILE A 52 4.72 28.54 2.72
N GLU A 53 3.53 28.17 2.23
CA GLU A 53 2.53 29.09 1.68
C GLU A 53 1.95 30.04 2.75
N THR A 54 2.09 29.71 4.04
CA THR A 54 1.70 30.59 5.16
C THR A 54 2.86 31.40 5.74
N GLY A 55 4.07 31.27 5.17
CA GLY A 55 5.27 31.98 5.58
C GLY A 55 6.09 31.29 6.68
N ASN A 56 5.80 30.02 6.98
CA ASN A 56 6.46 29.24 8.05
C ASN A 56 7.60 28.35 7.53
N GLY A 57 8.21 28.67 6.40
CA GLY A 57 9.34 27.92 5.84
C GLY A 57 9.73 28.39 4.45
N ASP A 58 10.76 27.75 3.89
CA ASP A 58 11.25 28.00 2.53
C ASP A 58 11.14 26.73 1.67
N PHE A 59 10.94 26.91 0.36
CA PHE A 59 11.08 25.80 -0.58
C PHE A 59 12.51 25.27 -0.57
N ALA A 60 12.68 23.99 -0.22
CA ALA A 60 13.95 23.29 -0.37
C ALA A 60 14.44 23.26 -1.83
N PRO A 61 15.76 23.29 -2.07
CA PRO A 61 16.33 23.30 -3.41
C PRO A 61 16.11 21.96 -4.13
N TYR A 62 16.10 21.98 -5.46
CA TYR A 62 16.11 20.74 -6.25
C TYR A 62 17.36 19.88 -5.92
N PRO A 63 17.25 18.54 -5.78
CA PRO A 63 16.08 17.68 -5.99
C PRO A 63 15.33 17.27 -4.70
N SER A 64 15.23 18.15 -3.69
CA SER A 64 14.52 17.85 -2.45
C SER A 64 13.01 17.65 -2.68
N TRP A 65 12.42 16.75 -1.90
CA TRP A 65 10.99 16.46 -1.90
C TRP A 65 10.26 17.27 -0.85
N HIS A 66 8.99 17.58 -1.14
CA HIS A 66 8.11 18.34 -0.26
C HIS A 66 6.82 17.57 -0.01
N TRP A 67 6.23 17.79 1.16
CA TRP A 67 4.87 17.37 1.45
C TRP A 67 3.89 18.46 1.02
N TRP A 68 2.73 18.06 0.50
CA TRP A 68 1.65 19.00 0.21
C TRP A 68 1.04 19.62 1.48
N GLY A 69 1.12 18.90 2.59
CA GLY A 69 0.61 19.29 3.89
C GLY A 69 0.87 18.20 4.91
N ARG A 70 0.76 18.57 6.20
CA ARG A 70 0.99 17.65 7.31
C ARG A 70 -0.15 16.63 7.44
N PRO A 71 0.12 15.32 7.34
CA PRO A 71 -0.91 14.30 7.57
C PRO A 71 -1.39 14.27 9.03
N ASP A 72 -2.60 13.74 9.27
CA ASP A 72 -3.21 13.58 10.60
C ASP A 72 -2.43 12.62 11.55
N GLY A 73 -1.36 11.98 11.07
CA GLY A 73 -0.41 11.21 11.91
C GLY A 73 0.98 11.83 12.02
N GLY A 74 1.19 13.03 11.47
CA GLY A 74 2.52 13.53 11.15
C GLY A 74 3.10 12.89 9.90
N TYR A 75 4.32 13.31 9.56
CA TYR A 75 5.08 12.78 8.42
C TYR A 75 5.56 11.35 8.70
N TYR A 76 5.59 10.52 7.67
CA TYR A 76 5.87 9.09 7.81
C TYR A 76 6.73 8.55 6.66
N ALA A 77 7.42 7.44 6.91
CA ALA A 77 8.08 6.65 5.89
C ALA A 77 7.07 5.74 5.17
N GLY A 78 7.24 5.52 3.86
CA GLY A 78 6.27 4.79 3.03
C GLY A 78 5.98 3.36 3.48
N GLY A 79 6.95 2.70 4.13
CA GLY A 79 6.83 1.31 4.61
C GLY A 79 6.41 1.16 6.08
N ASP A 80 5.99 2.22 6.77
CA ASP A 80 5.55 2.11 8.17
C ASP A 80 4.22 1.34 8.27
N ALA A 81 4.28 0.10 8.75
CA ALA A 81 3.13 -0.79 8.86
C ALA A 81 1.99 -0.22 9.72
N SER A 82 2.29 0.57 10.75
CA SER A 82 1.25 1.16 11.61
C SER A 82 0.45 2.24 10.87
N VAL A 83 1.13 3.00 10.01
CA VAL A 83 0.50 4.01 9.14
C VAL A 83 -0.28 3.32 8.02
N LEU A 84 0.28 2.29 7.39
CA LEU A 84 -0.38 1.53 6.33
C LEU A 84 -1.66 0.85 6.84
N SER A 85 -1.65 0.27 8.04
CA SER A 85 -2.85 -0.30 8.67
C SER A 85 -3.95 0.73 8.91
N ARG A 86 -3.57 1.94 9.37
CA ARG A 86 -4.51 3.06 9.49
C ARG A 86 -5.07 3.49 8.15
N HIS A 87 -4.23 3.66 7.13
CA HIS A 87 -4.68 4.03 5.78
C HIS A 87 -5.63 2.97 5.22
N PHE A 88 -5.33 1.70 5.42
CA PHE A 88 -6.20 0.62 4.98
C PHE A 88 -7.57 0.67 5.67
N SER A 89 -7.60 0.94 6.97
CA SER A 89 -8.86 1.14 7.71
C SER A 89 -9.66 2.33 7.15
N GLN A 90 -8.99 3.42 6.75
CA GLN A 90 -9.62 4.59 6.14
C GLN A 90 -10.15 4.30 4.72
N ILE A 91 -9.36 3.63 3.89
CA ILE A 91 -9.71 3.23 2.51
C ILE A 91 -10.92 2.29 2.55
N SER A 92 -10.88 1.28 3.41
CA SER A 92 -12.00 0.34 3.60
C SER A 92 -13.25 1.05 4.14
N GLY A 93 -13.09 1.90 5.17
CA GLY A 93 -14.20 2.69 5.72
C GLY A 93 -14.81 3.70 4.75
N ALA A 94 -14.05 4.15 3.76
CA ALA A 94 -14.52 5.03 2.69
C ALA A 94 -15.26 4.28 1.55
N GLY A 95 -15.30 2.93 1.59
CA GLY A 95 -15.93 2.12 0.55
C GLY A 95 -15.13 2.09 -0.76
N ILE A 96 -13.80 2.18 -0.68
CA ILE A 96 -12.93 2.04 -1.85
C ILE A 96 -12.73 0.56 -2.17
N ASP A 97 -12.92 0.21 -3.44
CA ASP A 97 -12.94 -1.17 -3.93
C ASP A 97 -11.63 -1.62 -4.56
N PHE A 98 -10.67 -0.73 -4.83
CA PHE A 98 -9.30 -1.10 -5.22
C PHE A 98 -8.35 0.09 -5.10
N VAL A 99 -7.05 -0.23 -5.02
CA VAL A 99 -5.97 0.74 -4.98
C VAL A 99 -5.16 0.64 -6.26
N VAL A 100 -4.85 1.78 -6.88
CA VAL A 100 -3.90 1.90 -7.99
C VAL A 100 -2.63 2.54 -7.44
N ILE A 101 -1.53 1.79 -7.45
CA ILE A 101 -0.25 2.28 -6.94
C ILE A 101 0.43 3.14 -8.01
N ASP A 102 0.87 4.34 -7.62
CA ASP A 102 1.67 5.21 -8.47
C ASP A 102 3.07 4.63 -8.68
N ALA A 103 3.38 4.21 -9.92
CA ALA A 103 4.65 3.61 -10.33
C ALA A 103 5.42 4.47 -11.36
N THR A 104 5.11 5.76 -11.48
CA THR A 104 5.49 6.61 -12.62
C THR A 104 6.99 6.82 -12.84
N ASN A 105 7.86 6.55 -11.87
CA ASN A 105 9.30 6.86 -11.96
C ASN A 105 10.24 5.69 -11.66
N LEU A 106 9.77 4.43 -11.68
CA LEU A 106 10.59 3.28 -11.27
C LEU A 106 11.95 3.19 -11.97
N ASP A 107 11.96 3.36 -13.30
CA ASP A 107 13.19 3.32 -14.11
C ASP A 107 14.19 4.42 -13.72
N GLY A 108 13.70 5.57 -13.24
CA GLY A 108 14.52 6.71 -12.83
C GLY A 108 15.26 6.50 -11.50
N TYR A 109 14.85 5.50 -10.71
CA TYR A 109 15.43 5.22 -9.38
C TYR A 109 16.33 3.99 -9.35
N GLY A 110 16.50 3.25 -10.45
CA GLY A 110 17.40 2.10 -10.52
C GLY A 110 17.22 1.13 -9.33
N GLY A 111 18.31 0.79 -8.64
CA GLY A 111 18.30 -0.12 -7.47
C GLY A 111 17.65 0.44 -6.19
N TYR A 112 17.23 1.71 -6.16
CA TYR A 112 16.50 2.29 -5.02
C TYR A 112 15.00 1.97 -5.04
N ALA A 113 14.50 1.38 -6.12
CA ALA A 113 13.10 0.95 -6.24
C ALA A 113 12.69 0.01 -5.10
N THR A 114 13.60 -0.83 -4.60
CA THR A 114 13.31 -1.74 -3.49
C THR A 114 12.84 -1.02 -2.24
N GLY A 115 13.58 -0.02 -1.74
CA GLY A 115 13.20 0.67 -0.49
C GLY A 115 12.16 1.78 -0.65
N LEU A 116 11.99 2.32 -1.86
CA LEU A 116 11.08 3.43 -2.14
C LEU A 116 9.70 2.98 -2.64
N PHE A 117 9.64 1.82 -3.30
CA PHE A 117 8.43 1.33 -3.94
C PHE A 117 8.12 -0.11 -3.56
N THR A 118 9.03 -1.05 -3.81
CA THR A 118 8.74 -2.49 -3.63
C THR A 118 8.43 -2.84 -2.19
N GLU A 119 9.30 -2.47 -1.24
CA GLU A 119 9.11 -2.75 0.19
C GLU A 119 7.84 -2.08 0.74
N PRO A 120 7.57 -0.79 0.49
CA PRO A 120 6.27 -0.19 0.82
C PRO A 120 5.06 -0.87 0.17
N ALA A 121 5.15 -1.29 -1.10
CA ALA A 121 4.07 -1.98 -1.81
C ALA A 121 3.83 -3.38 -1.22
N ASP A 122 4.90 -4.11 -0.87
CA ASP A 122 4.84 -5.40 -0.19
C ASP A 122 4.22 -5.26 1.20
N ALA A 123 4.60 -4.22 1.96
CA ALA A 123 4.01 -3.93 3.26
C ALA A 123 2.51 -3.60 3.14
N LEU A 124 2.12 -2.84 2.11
CA LEU A 124 0.72 -2.58 1.81
C LEU A 124 -0.03 -3.88 1.47
N LEU A 125 0.53 -4.72 0.60
CA LEU A 125 -0.06 -6.01 0.23
C LEU A 125 -0.21 -6.94 1.45
N ALA A 126 0.81 -7.02 2.31
CA ALA A 126 0.76 -7.81 3.52
C ALA A 126 -0.36 -7.35 4.47
N GLU A 127 -0.52 -6.04 4.64
CA GLU A 127 -1.62 -5.48 5.44
C GLU A 127 -2.99 -5.81 4.82
N MET A 128 -3.13 -5.68 3.49
CA MET A 128 -4.36 -6.06 2.78
C MET A 128 -4.71 -7.54 3.02
N GLN A 129 -3.71 -8.43 3.00
CA GLN A 129 -3.90 -9.86 3.29
C GLN A 129 -4.31 -10.13 4.74
N VAL A 130 -3.71 -9.42 5.71
CA VAL A 130 -4.08 -9.52 7.13
C VAL A 130 -5.54 -9.11 7.35
N GLN A 131 -5.94 -8.00 6.72
CA GLN A 131 -7.28 -7.45 6.82
C GLN A 131 -8.32 -8.35 6.13
N ALA A 132 -7.95 -8.97 4.99
CA ALA A 132 -8.77 -9.97 4.31
C ALA A 132 -9.01 -11.20 5.19
N ALA A 133 -7.95 -11.70 5.84
CA ALA A 133 -8.02 -12.83 6.76
C ALA A 133 -8.87 -12.52 8.01
N ALA A 134 -8.94 -11.25 8.41
CA ALA A 134 -9.81 -10.78 9.50
C ALA A 134 -11.29 -10.63 9.09
N GLY A 135 -11.62 -10.80 7.80
CA GLY A 135 -12.96 -10.62 7.26
C GLY A 135 -13.35 -9.14 7.06
N ASN A 136 -12.39 -8.23 7.11
CA ASN A 136 -12.64 -6.82 6.82
C ASN A 136 -12.80 -6.64 5.31
N PRO A 137 -13.57 -5.63 4.85
CA PRO A 137 -13.73 -5.36 3.42
C PRO A 137 -12.38 -5.02 2.83
N THR A 138 -11.83 -5.95 2.06
CA THR A 138 -10.58 -5.76 1.36
C THR A 138 -10.76 -6.14 -0.08
N SER A 139 -10.35 -5.25 -0.97
CA SER A 139 -10.21 -5.51 -2.38
C SER A 139 -9.02 -6.43 -2.67
N VAL A 140 -8.98 -7.61 -2.07
CA VAL A 140 -7.94 -8.61 -2.38
C VAL A 140 -8.47 -9.48 -3.48
N ASN A 141 -8.31 -8.99 -4.69
CA ASN A 141 -8.15 -9.81 -5.88
C ASN A 141 -7.14 -9.05 -6.75
N VAL A 142 -5.85 -9.30 -6.50
CA VAL A 142 -4.79 -8.80 -7.37
C VAL A 142 -5.02 -9.44 -8.75
N PRO A 143 -5.28 -8.65 -9.80
CA PRO A 143 -5.43 -9.17 -11.15
C PRO A 143 -4.17 -9.95 -11.55
N LYS A 144 -4.34 -11.13 -12.15
CA LYS A 144 -3.24 -12.03 -12.52
C LYS A 144 -2.20 -11.34 -13.42
N ASP A 145 -2.65 -10.40 -14.23
CA ASP A 145 -1.88 -9.54 -15.13
C ASP A 145 -0.88 -8.62 -14.43
N ILE A 146 -1.14 -8.20 -13.19
CA ILE A 146 -0.18 -7.38 -12.41
C ILE A 146 0.94 -8.25 -11.82
N GLN A 147 0.65 -9.51 -11.43
CA GLN A 147 1.69 -10.44 -10.99
C GLN A 147 2.59 -10.91 -12.14
N ASP A 148 2.02 -11.05 -13.35
CA ASP A 148 2.78 -11.42 -14.53
C ASP A 148 3.68 -10.26 -15.03
N GLN A 149 3.29 -8.99 -14.85
CA GLN A 149 4.14 -7.82 -15.14
C GLN A 149 5.32 -7.67 -14.17
N ALA A 150 5.16 -8.02 -12.90
CA ALA A 150 6.27 -8.03 -11.94
C ALA A 150 7.32 -9.11 -12.27
N ALA A 151 6.92 -10.21 -12.90
CA ALA A 151 7.83 -11.25 -13.38
C ALA A 151 8.59 -10.82 -14.66
N ASP A 152 7.95 -10.05 -15.55
CA ASP A 152 8.55 -9.53 -16.78
C ASP A 152 9.63 -8.46 -16.50
N MET A 153 9.46 -7.66 -15.43
CA MET A 153 10.48 -6.69 -15.01
C MET A 153 11.75 -7.32 -14.38
N THR A 154 11.80 -8.65 -14.25
CA THR A 154 12.97 -9.39 -13.75
C THR A 154 13.67 -10.23 -14.82
N SER A 155 13.28 -10.10 -16.09
CA SER A 155 13.91 -10.79 -17.24
C SER A 155 14.73 -9.88 -18.14
#